data_AF-A0A0C9R3C7-F1
#
_entry.id   AF-A0A0C9R3C7-F1
#
_cell.length_a   1.000
_cell.length_b   1.000
_cell.length_c   1.000
_cell.angle_alpha   90.00
_cell.angle_beta   90.00
_cell.angle_gamma   90.00
#
_symmetry.space_group_name_H-M   'P 1'
#
loop_
_entity.id
_entity.type
_entity.pdbx_description
1 polymer ?
#
loop_
_entity_poly.entity_id
_entity_poly.type
_entity_poly.pdbx_seq_one_letter_code
_entity_poly.pdbx_strand_id
1 'polypeptide(L)'
;FFVQNLKQFSSKMEMMQGASLLSRPAEEFGNDELVEEMWALKAMDHAEVYFNLLTSVHPSCLHLTPYDDQIYQAFREDFPDLKVELITDDTLKSDDAKVRWRTFAEKFNKLDDYAYGTLIRSDASKEFSPENSLLVVRIQFLAIEIARNREGLNDEVHRKFRPPPRTTVAEELVPGEVQET
;
A
#
# COMPACT_ATOMS: atom_id res chain seq x y z
N PHE A 1 -9.18 -11.63 14.80
CA PHE A 1 -8.41 -12.90 14.78
C PHE A 1 -7.14 -12.81 13.92
N PHE A 2 -7.20 -12.27 12.69
CA PHE A 2 -6.04 -12.14 11.79
C PHE A 2 -4.89 -11.27 12.36
N VAL A 3 -5.19 -10.06 12.85
CA VAL A 3 -4.16 -9.07 13.28
C VAL A 3 -3.45 -9.43 14.60
N GLN A 4 -4.14 -10.07 15.55
CA GLN A 4 -3.55 -10.44 16.85
C GLN A 4 -2.57 -11.61 16.73
N ASN A 5 -2.84 -12.59 15.86
CA ASN A 5 -1.93 -13.71 15.62
C ASN A 5 -0.62 -13.27 14.94
N LEU A 6 -0.64 -12.18 14.17
CA LEU A 6 0.51 -11.67 13.42
C LEU A 6 1.54 -10.92 14.28
N LYS A 7 1.12 -10.19 15.33
CA LYS A 7 2.06 -9.56 16.28
C LYS A 7 2.87 -10.61 17.06
N GLN A 8 2.22 -11.71 17.41
CA GLN A 8 2.87 -12.84 18.07
C GLN A 8 3.80 -13.62 17.13
N PHE A 9 3.59 -13.50 15.81
CA PHE A 9 4.38 -14.14 14.77
C PHE A 9 5.59 -13.31 14.31
N SER A 10 5.46 -11.98 14.22
CA SER A 10 6.56 -11.06 13.92
C SER A 10 7.77 -11.27 14.85
N SER A 11 7.52 -11.48 16.15
CA SER A 11 8.55 -11.82 17.13
C SER A 11 9.24 -13.19 16.90
N LYS A 12 8.56 -14.13 16.23
CA LYS A 12 9.11 -15.45 15.88
C LYS A 12 9.96 -15.41 14.60
N MET A 13 9.60 -14.54 13.65
CA MET A 13 10.24 -14.47 12.33
C MET A 13 11.56 -13.68 12.34
N GLU A 14 11.76 -12.74 13.29
CA GLU A 14 13.06 -12.11 13.53
C GLU A 14 14.18 -13.14 13.82
N MET A 15 13.85 -14.36 14.24
CA MET A 15 14.83 -15.44 14.47
C MET A 15 15.19 -16.25 13.22
N MET A 16 14.54 -16.08 12.07
CA MET A 16 14.74 -16.96 10.90
C MET A 16 15.06 -16.15 9.62
N GLN A 17 16.20 -16.45 8.99
CA GLN A 17 16.77 -15.75 7.84
C GLN A 17 15.83 -15.70 6.60
N GLY A 18 15.01 -14.65 6.50
CA GLY A 18 13.97 -14.50 5.46
C GLY A 18 14.43 -14.13 4.04
N ALA A 19 15.70 -13.76 3.84
CA ALA A 19 16.19 -13.32 2.52
C ALA A 19 16.48 -14.47 1.53
N SER A 20 16.81 -15.67 2.02
CA SER A 20 17.27 -16.79 1.18
C SER A 20 16.13 -17.53 0.46
N LEU A 21 14.95 -17.58 1.08
CA LEU A 21 13.78 -18.34 0.60
C LEU A 21 13.12 -17.76 -0.66
N LEU A 22 13.25 -16.46 -0.90
CA LEU A 22 12.59 -15.75 -2.01
C LEU A 22 13.32 -15.91 -3.36
N SER A 23 14.50 -16.52 -3.36
CA SER A 23 15.35 -16.69 -4.55
C SER A 23 15.09 -18.00 -5.30
N ARG A 24 14.18 -18.86 -4.79
CA ARG A 24 13.93 -20.20 -5.32
C ARG A 24 12.80 -20.19 -6.35
N PRO A 25 12.85 -21.08 -7.36
CA PRO A 25 11.87 -21.12 -8.44
C PRO A 25 10.45 -21.41 -7.94
N ALA A 26 9.47 -20.74 -8.54
CA ALA A 26 8.07 -20.74 -8.12
C ALA A 26 7.40 -22.13 -8.19
N GLU A 27 7.93 -23.05 -8.99
CA GLU A 27 7.43 -24.42 -9.11
C GLU A 27 7.65 -25.29 -7.85
N GLU A 28 8.51 -24.87 -6.91
CA GLU A 28 8.77 -25.64 -5.66
C GLU A 28 7.76 -25.34 -4.53
N PHE A 29 6.95 -24.29 -4.65
CA PHE A 29 6.01 -23.86 -3.61
C PHE A 29 4.56 -24.21 -3.99
N GLY A 30 4.23 -25.49 -4.06
CA GLY A 30 2.83 -25.91 -4.20
C GLY A 30 2.06 -25.57 -2.92
N ASN A 31 1.09 -24.63 -2.96
CA ASN A 31 0.24 -24.19 -1.83
C ASN A 31 0.93 -24.32 -0.46
N ASP A 32 2.12 -23.74 -0.36
CA ASP A 32 2.88 -23.74 0.88
C ASP A 32 2.29 -22.62 1.76
N GLU A 33 1.72 -23.00 2.90
CA GLU A 33 1.17 -22.08 3.90
C GLU A 33 2.16 -20.96 4.22
N LEU A 34 3.47 -21.26 4.19
CA LEU A 34 4.55 -20.29 4.39
C LEU A 34 4.62 -19.23 3.28
N VAL A 35 4.29 -19.55 2.03
CA VAL A 35 4.27 -18.59 0.93
C VAL A 35 3.08 -17.66 1.04
N GLU A 36 1.91 -18.19 1.39
CA GLU A 36 0.72 -17.38 1.65
C GLU A 36 0.94 -16.43 2.84
N GLU A 37 1.58 -16.91 3.91
CA GLU A 37 1.97 -16.10 5.07
C GLU A 37 2.95 -14.99 4.68
N MET A 38 4.00 -15.31 3.91
CA MET A 38 4.96 -14.31 3.42
C MET A 38 4.31 -13.25 2.55
N TRP A 39 3.34 -13.63 1.70
CA TRP A 39 2.58 -12.68 0.89
C TRP A 39 1.70 -11.78 1.76
N ALA A 40 1.04 -12.34 2.78
CA ALA A 40 0.24 -11.55 3.72
C ALA A 40 1.09 -10.52 4.47
N LEU A 41 2.27 -10.91 4.96
CA LEU A 41 3.20 -10.01 5.64
C LEU A 41 3.67 -8.87 4.72
N LYS A 42 4.11 -9.19 3.51
CA LYS A 42 4.54 -8.17 2.55
C LYS A 42 3.41 -7.23 2.13
N ALA A 43 2.19 -7.73 1.99
CA ALA A 43 1.03 -6.91 1.65
C ALA A 43 0.68 -5.94 2.80
N MET A 44 0.87 -6.37 4.06
CA MET A 44 0.72 -5.51 5.23
C MET A 44 1.81 -4.45 5.34
N ASP A 45 3.09 -4.84 5.15
CA ASP A 45 4.21 -3.90 5.14
C ASP A 45 3.99 -2.81 4.07
N HIS A 46 3.56 -3.22 2.87
CA HIS A 46 3.19 -2.30 1.80
C HIS A 46 2.06 -1.34 2.23
N ALA A 47 1.00 -1.85 2.87
CA ALA A 47 -0.12 -1.04 3.33
C ALA A 47 0.31 0.00 4.39
N GLU A 48 1.16 -0.39 5.34
CA GLU A 48 1.68 0.49 6.37
C GLU A 48 2.58 1.59 5.77
N VAL A 49 3.53 1.22 4.93
CA VAL A 49 4.42 2.17 4.26
C VAL A 49 3.63 3.15 3.40
N TYR A 50 2.66 2.64 2.63
CA TYR A 50 1.80 3.48 1.81
C TYR A 50 0.95 4.43 2.65
N PHE A 51 0.33 3.96 3.73
CA PHE A 51 -0.50 4.80 4.59
C PHE A 51 0.32 5.90 5.29
N ASN A 52 1.54 5.59 5.73
CA ASN A 52 2.47 6.57 6.27
C ASN A 52 2.84 7.65 5.22
N LEU A 53 3.05 7.25 3.97
CA LEU A 53 3.32 8.19 2.88
C LEU A 53 2.12 9.09 2.60
N LEU A 54 0.92 8.49 2.51
CA LEU A 54 -0.34 9.17 2.26
C LEU A 54 -0.68 10.23 3.32
N THR A 55 -0.37 9.93 4.58
CA THR A 55 -0.64 10.83 5.70
C THR A 55 0.44 11.87 5.90
N SER A 56 1.67 11.61 5.46
CA SER A 56 2.81 12.54 5.61
C SER A 56 2.91 13.56 4.48
N VAL A 57 2.55 13.17 3.25
CA VAL A 57 2.67 14.00 2.04
C VAL A 57 1.28 14.26 1.47
N HIS A 58 1.04 15.48 0.98
CA HIS A 58 -0.24 15.82 0.36
C HIS A 58 -0.53 14.89 -0.85
N PRO A 59 -1.72 14.27 -0.98
CA PRO A 59 -2.01 13.29 -2.02
C PRO A 59 -1.75 13.77 -3.44
N SER A 60 -2.01 15.04 -3.73
CA SER A 60 -1.75 15.64 -5.06
C SER A 60 -0.28 15.68 -5.46
N CYS A 61 0.65 15.58 -4.51
CA CYS A 61 2.09 15.58 -4.75
C CYS A 61 2.68 14.17 -4.83
N LEU A 62 1.87 13.16 -4.49
CA LEU A 62 2.31 11.79 -4.31
C LEU A 62 2.33 11.06 -5.64
N HIS A 63 3.52 10.71 -6.10
CA HIS A 63 3.75 9.90 -7.30
C HIS A 63 4.09 8.47 -6.87
N LEU A 64 3.22 7.53 -7.18
CA LEU A 64 3.39 6.11 -6.83
C LEU A 64 4.33 5.40 -7.79
N THR A 65 4.32 5.81 -9.06
CA THR A 65 5.19 5.28 -10.11
C THR A 65 5.58 6.38 -11.11
N PRO A 66 6.63 6.15 -11.93
CA PRO A 66 6.92 7.02 -13.07
C PRO A 66 5.84 7.03 -14.16
N TYR A 67 4.86 6.12 -14.09
CA TYR A 67 3.85 5.91 -15.12
C TYR A 67 2.45 6.32 -14.67
N ASP A 68 2.32 7.09 -13.58
CA ASP A 68 1.03 7.41 -12.97
C ASP A 68 0.04 8.05 -13.94
N ASP A 69 0.51 8.94 -14.82
CA ASP A 69 -0.33 9.57 -15.86
C ASP A 69 -0.90 8.54 -16.83
N GLN A 70 -0.07 7.61 -17.30
CA GLN A 70 -0.48 6.56 -18.23
C GLN A 70 -1.46 5.57 -17.58
N ILE A 71 -1.19 5.20 -16.32
CA ILE A 71 -2.06 4.32 -15.54
C ILE A 71 -3.41 4.99 -15.32
N TYR A 72 -3.43 6.26 -14.89
CA TYR A 72 -4.68 6.99 -14.65
C TYR A 72 -5.52 7.16 -15.92
N GLN A 73 -4.87 7.53 -17.03
CA GLN A 73 -5.56 7.70 -18.30
C GLN A 73 -6.19 6.38 -18.76
N ALA A 74 -5.41 5.29 -18.81
CA ALA A 74 -5.92 3.98 -19.21
C ALA A 74 -7.02 3.50 -18.25
N PHE A 75 -6.89 3.78 -16.96
CA PHE A 75 -7.89 3.42 -15.94
C PHE A 75 -9.22 4.14 -16.19
N ARG A 76 -9.20 5.44 -16.47
CA ARG A 76 -10.42 6.21 -16.73
C ARG A 76 -11.01 5.96 -18.12
N GLU A 77 -10.20 5.55 -19.10
CA GLU A 77 -10.69 5.04 -20.38
C GLU A 77 -11.43 3.70 -20.22
N ASP A 78 -10.86 2.76 -19.46
CA ASP A 78 -11.47 1.44 -19.27
C ASP A 78 -12.59 1.44 -18.23
N PHE A 79 -12.52 2.29 -17.21
CA PHE A 79 -13.43 2.36 -16.06
C PHE A 79 -13.94 3.79 -15.81
N PRO A 80 -14.64 4.42 -16.77
CA PRO A 80 -15.06 5.82 -16.66
C PRO A 80 -15.97 6.06 -15.45
N ASP A 81 -16.95 5.17 -15.23
CA ASP A 81 -17.98 5.32 -14.20
C ASP A 81 -17.64 4.63 -12.86
N LEU A 82 -16.45 4.03 -12.73
CA LEU A 82 -16.08 3.34 -11.51
C LEU A 82 -15.85 4.37 -10.39
N LYS A 83 -16.64 4.23 -9.33
CA LYS A 83 -16.52 5.02 -8.11
C LYS A 83 -15.39 4.45 -7.26
N VAL A 84 -14.33 5.22 -7.09
CA VAL A 84 -13.14 4.78 -6.35
C VAL A 84 -13.17 5.14 -4.87
N GLU A 85 -14.16 5.92 -4.41
CA GLU A 85 -14.36 6.23 -2.98
C GLU A 85 -14.64 4.97 -2.15
N LEU A 86 -15.56 4.14 -2.65
CA LEU A 86 -15.98 2.87 -2.04
C LEU A 86 -15.75 1.73 -3.03
N ILE A 87 -14.82 0.85 -2.70
CA ILE A 87 -14.50 -0.37 -3.43
C ILE A 87 -15.07 -1.56 -2.67
N THR A 88 -15.76 -2.43 -3.38
CA THR A 88 -16.34 -3.67 -2.83
C THR A 88 -15.80 -4.88 -3.56
N ASP A 89 -15.96 -6.07 -2.98
CA ASP A 89 -15.62 -7.32 -3.65
C ASP A 89 -16.26 -7.44 -5.03
N ASP A 90 -17.51 -7.00 -5.21
CA ASP A 90 -18.21 -7.08 -6.50
C ASP A 90 -17.53 -6.26 -7.61
N THR A 91 -16.96 -5.10 -7.25
CA THR A 91 -16.23 -4.23 -8.20
C THR A 91 -14.92 -4.84 -8.71
N LEU A 92 -14.40 -5.85 -8.01
CA LEU A 92 -13.13 -6.51 -8.30
C LEU A 92 -13.29 -7.96 -8.76
N LYS A 93 -14.31 -8.66 -8.24
CA LYS A 93 -14.45 -10.12 -8.30
C LYS A 93 -15.67 -10.62 -9.06
N SER A 94 -16.61 -9.74 -9.47
CA SER A 94 -17.66 -10.15 -10.41
C SER A 94 -17.05 -10.66 -11.71
N ASP A 95 -17.76 -11.53 -12.44
CA ASP A 95 -17.19 -12.18 -13.62
C ASP A 95 -16.82 -11.17 -14.72
N ASP A 96 -17.67 -10.16 -14.91
CA ASP A 96 -17.39 -9.03 -15.82
C ASP A 96 -16.20 -8.18 -15.33
N ALA A 97 -16.13 -7.89 -14.03
CA ALA A 97 -15.01 -7.13 -13.47
C ALA A 97 -13.68 -7.87 -13.63
N LYS A 98 -13.66 -9.18 -13.41
CA LYS A 98 -12.45 -10.01 -13.59
C LYS A 98 -11.93 -9.94 -15.02
N VAL A 99 -12.82 -9.97 -16.03
CA VAL A 99 -12.40 -9.85 -17.44
C VAL A 99 -11.81 -8.46 -17.69
N ARG A 100 -12.50 -7.40 -17.28
CA ARG A 100 -12.04 -6.01 -17.48
C ARG A 100 -10.71 -5.74 -16.78
N TRP A 101 -10.57 -6.19 -15.53
CA TRP A 101 -9.33 -6.02 -14.77
C TRP A 101 -8.17 -6.83 -15.35
N ARG A 102 -8.41 -8.03 -15.92
CA ARG A 102 -7.37 -8.77 -16.64
C ARG A 102 -6.90 -8.00 -17.88
N THR A 103 -7.83 -7.52 -18.70
CA THR A 103 -7.50 -6.73 -19.89
C THR A 103 -6.75 -5.45 -19.52
N PHE A 104 -7.14 -4.79 -18.43
CA PHE A 104 -6.42 -3.63 -17.92
C PHE A 104 -5.01 -4.00 -17.45
N ALA A 105 -4.85 -5.07 -16.66
CA ALA A 105 -3.56 -5.50 -16.14
C ALA A 105 -2.57 -5.88 -17.26
N GLU A 106 -3.05 -6.49 -18.35
CA GLU A 106 -2.23 -6.85 -19.50
C GLU A 106 -1.57 -5.64 -20.19
N LYS A 107 -2.21 -4.45 -20.14
CA LYS A 107 -1.62 -3.21 -20.67
C LYS A 107 -0.32 -2.81 -19.94
N PHE A 108 -0.16 -3.26 -18.70
CA PHE A 108 0.95 -2.93 -17.81
C PHE A 108 1.78 -4.15 -17.42
N ASN A 109 1.73 -5.23 -18.20
CA ASN A 109 2.47 -6.47 -17.92
C ASN A 109 4.02 -6.32 -17.92
N LYS A 110 4.52 -5.18 -18.41
CA LYS A 110 5.94 -4.80 -18.38
C LYS A 110 6.35 -4.04 -17.12
N LEU A 111 5.39 -3.63 -16.29
CA LEU A 111 5.67 -2.98 -15.03
C LEU A 111 6.11 -4.05 -14.03
N ASP A 112 7.25 -3.83 -13.40
CA ASP A 112 7.78 -4.77 -12.41
C ASP A 112 6.77 -4.98 -11.28
N ASP A 113 6.58 -6.23 -10.87
CA ASP A 113 5.66 -6.63 -9.80
C ASP A 113 4.19 -6.23 -10.02
N TYR A 114 3.73 -5.99 -11.26
CA TYR A 114 2.35 -5.56 -11.54
C TYR A 114 1.27 -6.51 -10.99
N ALA A 115 1.59 -7.82 -10.93
CA ALA A 115 0.71 -8.87 -10.45
C ALA A 115 0.91 -9.21 -8.95
N TYR A 116 1.75 -8.46 -8.24
CA TYR A 116 2.04 -8.73 -6.83
C TYR A 116 0.84 -8.43 -5.93
N GLY A 117 0.61 -9.25 -4.91
CA GLY A 117 -0.49 -9.07 -3.96
C GLY A 117 -0.25 -7.87 -3.03
N THR A 118 -1.24 -6.99 -2.94
CA THR A 118 -1.22 -5.76 -2.12
C THR A 118 -2.58 -5.55 -1.47
N LEU A 119 -2.64 -4.72 -0.43
CA LEU A 119 -3.90 -4.31 0.18
C LEU A 119 -4.35 -2.94 -0.32
N ILE A 120 -5.64 -2.80 -0.57
CA ILE A 120 -6.30 -1.52 -0.82
C ILE A 120 -7.40 -1.27 0.20
N ARG A 121 -7.64 0.01 0.52
CA ARG A 121 -8.72 0.39 1.42
C ARG A 121 -10.08 0.28 0.72
N SER A 122 -11.04 -0.38 1.34
CA SER A 122 -12.42 -0.47 0.81
C SER A 122 -13.04 0.92 0.75
N ASP A 123 -12.90 1.70 1.82
CA ASP A 123 -13.34 3.07 1.98
C ASP A 123 -12.11 3.99 2.10
N ALA A 124 -11.99 4.90 1.12
CA ALA A 124 -10.86 5.84 1.03
C ALA A 124 -10.78 6.83 2.19
N SER A 125 -11.87 7.05 2.94
CA SER A 125 -11.95 8.01 4.04
C SER A 125 -11.42 7.48 5.39
N LYS A 126 -11.08 6.18 5.44
CA LYS A 126 -10.68 5.43 6.64
C LYS A 126 -9.24 4.91 6.55
N GLU A 127 -8.71 4.47 7.69
CA GLU A 127 -7.43 3.76 7.78
C GLU A 127 -7.56 2.29 7.34
N PHE A 128 -6.42 1.60 7.18
CA PHE A 128 -6.44 0.16 6.96
C PHE A 128 -6.92 -0.55 8.24
N SER A 129 -7.98 -1.35 8.11
CA SER A 129 -8.46 -2.26 9.16
C SER A 129 -8.85 -3.60 8.52
N PRO A 130 -9.03 -4.68 9.30
CA PRO A 130 -9.48 -5.96 8.75
C PRO A 130 -10.78 -5.86 7.94
N GLU A 131 -11.66 -4.93 8.31
CA GLU A 131 -12.96 -4.68 7.66
C GLU A 131 -12.86 -3.67 6.50
N ASN A 132 -11.79 -2.87 6.47
CA ASN A 132 -11.55 -1.84 5.46
C ASN A 132 -10.36 -2.18 4.54
N SER A 133 -10.04 -3.46 4.36
CA SER A 133 -8.91 -3.89 3.52
C SER A 133 -9.35 -4.98 2.55
N LEU A 134 -9.01 -4.82 1.27
CA LEU A 134 -9.22 -5.81 0.23
C LEU A 134 -7.88 -6.19 -0.40
N LEU A 135 -7.70 -7.49 -0.66
CA LEU A 135 -6.55 -8.00 -1.40
C LEU A 135 -6.73 -7.73 -2.89
N VAL A 136 -5.78 -7.02 -3.49
CA VAL A 136 -5.74 -6.67 -4.92
C VAL A 136 -4.33 -6.84 -5.46
N VAL A 137 -4.20 -6.95 -6.78
CA VAL A 137 -2.87 -6.91 -7.40
C VAL A 137 -2.35 -5.48 -7.47
N ARG A 138 -1.03 -5.31 -7.50
CA ARG A 138 -0.36 -4.01 -7.48
C ARG A 138 -0.90 -3.05 -8.53
N ILE A 139 -1.16 -3.52 -9.75
CA ILE A 139 -1.68 -2.63 -10.82
C ILE A 139 -3.10 -2.11 -10.52
N GLN A 140 -3.94 -2.92 -9.85
CA GLN A 140 -5.26 -2.48 -9.39
C GLN A 140 -5.12 -1.45 -8.27
N PHE A 141 -4.23 -1.71 -7.31
CA PHE A 141 -3.89 -0.77 -6.25
C PHE A 141 -3.45 0.58 -6.82
N LEU A 142 -2.49 0.57 -7.76
CA LEU A 142 -1.97 1.77 -8.40
C LEU A 142 -3.09 2.54 -9.11
N ALA A 143 -3.87 1.87 -9.97
CA ALA A 143 -4.94 2.52 -10.73
C ALA A 143 -5.94 3.24 -9.83
N ILE A 144 -6.39 2.56 -8.77
CA ILE A 144 -7.40 3.08 -7.85
C ILE A 144 -6.82 4.17 -6.95
N GLU A 145 -5.64 3.99 -6.35
CA GLU A 145 -5.06 5.00 -5.45
C GLU A 145 -4.53 6.23 -6.19
N ILE A 146 -4.02 6.08 -7.42
CA ILE A 146 -3.71 7.24 -8.27
C ILE A 146 -4.99 8.04 -8.56
N ALA A 147 -6.09 7.35 -8.88
CA ALA A 147 -7.37 8.01 -9.08
C ALA A 147 -7.86 8.73 -7.81
N ARG A 148 -7.77 8.09 -6.65
CA ARG A 148 -8.11 8.71 -5.36
C ARG A 148 -7.28 9.94 -5.04
N ASN A 149 -5.98 9.93 -5.35
CA ASN A 149 -5.09 11.08 -5.18
C ASN A 149 -5.47 12.24 -6.11
N ARG A 150 -5.74 11.96 -7.39
CA ARG A 150 -6.06 12.99 -8.39
C ARG A 150 -7.45 13.58 -8.21
N GLU A 151 -8.39 12.79 -7.69
CA GLU A 151 -9.78 13.18 -7.47
C GLU A 151 -10.03 13.75 -6.06
N GLY A 152 -8.98 13.89 -5.24
CA GLY A 152 -9.06 14.49 -3.90
C GLY A 152 -9.75 13.62 -2.85
N LEU A 153 -10.03 12.34 -3.16
CA LEU A 153 -10.70 11.41 -2.25
C LEU A 153 -9.80 11.01 -1.07
N ASN A 154 -8.48 11.13 -1.25
CA ASN A 154 -7.50 10.87 -0.21
C ASN A 154 -7.19 12.09 0.68
N ASP A 155 -7.67 13.28 0.32
CA ASP A 155 -7.39 14.51 1.07
C ASP A 155 -7.97 14.45 2.48
N GLU A 156 -9.13 13.79 2.65
CA GLU A 156 -9.75 13.63 3.95
C GLU A 156 -8.89 12.79 4.90
N VAL A 157 -8.37 11.66 4.43
CA VAL A 157 -7.47 10.80 5.23
C VAL A 157 -6.16 11.52 5.53
N HIS A 158 -5.58 12.18 4.52
CA HIS A 158 -4.39 13.00 4.74
C HIS A 158 -4.63 14.01 5.87
N ARG A 159 -5.76 14.74 5.84
CA ARG A 159 -6.10 15.73 6.86
C ARG A 159 -6.34 15.12 8.25
N LYS A 160 -7.05 13.98 8.33
CA LYS A 160 -7.41 13.34 9.61
C LYS A 160 -6.21 12.72 10.32
N PHE A 161 -5.29 12.12 9.56
CA PHE A 161 -4.23 11.27 10.09
C PHE A 161 -2.83 11.87 9.90
N ARG A 162 -2.73 13.15 9.50
CA ARG A 162 -1.45 13.84 9.34
C ARG A 162 -0.66 13.79 10.66
N PRO A 163 0.60 13.32 10.66
CA PRO A 163 1.42 13.36 11.84
C PRO A 163 1.72 14.82 12.24
N PRO A 164 1.87 15.12 13.54
CA PRO A 164 2.24 16.45 13.99
C PRO A 164 3.60 16.84 13.41
N PRO A 165 3.84 18.14 13.13
CA PRO A 165 5.16 18.62 12.72
C PRO A 165 6.21 18.14 13.73
N ARG A 166 7.35 17.61 13.25
CA ARG A 166 8.47 17.30 14.15
C ARG A 166 9.00 18.63 14.71
N THR A 167 8.69 18.91 15.97
CA THR A 167 9.38 19.95 16.73
C THR A 167 10.82 19.48 16.90
N THR A 168 11.76 20.08 16.16
CA THR A 168 13.18 19.95 16.49
C THR A 168 13.37 20.63 17.83
N VAL A 169 13.48 19.84 18.90
CA VAL A 169 13.98 20.34 20.18
C VAL A 169 15.44 20.68 19.89
N ALA A 170 15.73 21.96 19.68
CA ALA A 170 17.10 22.44 19.67
C ALA A 170 17.61 22.21 21.09
N GLU A 171 18.44 21.19 21.28
CA GLU A 171 19.28 21.06 22.47
C GLU A 171 20.10 22.34 22.57
N GLU A 172 19.74 23.22 23.51
CA GLU A 172 20.54 24.37 23.89
C GLU A 172 21.87 23.84 24.44
N LEU A 173 22.91 23.86 23.60
CA LEU A 173 24.29 23.70 24.03
C LEU A 173 24.63 24.88 24.95
N VAL A 174 24.59 24.63 26.25
CA VAL A 174 25.05 25.57 27.30
C VAL A 174 26.55 25.86 27.06
N PRO A 175 26.96 27.11 26.82
CA PRO A 175 28.38 27.45 26.73
C PRO A 175 29.02 27.28 28.12
N GLY A 176 30.06 26.44 28.19
CA GLY A 176 30.79 26.17 29.42
C GLY A 176 31.38 27.44 30.03
N GLU A 177 31.17 27.61 31.33
CA GLU A 177 31.86 28.61 32.15
C GLU A 177 33.37 28.33 32.13
N VAL A 178 34.12 29.24 31.51
CA VAL A 178 35.57 29.32 31.70
C VAL A 178 35.78 30.03 33.03
N GLN A 179 36.10 29.28 34.08
CA GLN A 179 36.60 29.85 35.34
C GLN A 179 38.09 30.19 35.16
N GLU A 180 38.38 31.48 34.97
CA GLU A 180 39.69 32.05 35.34
C GLU A 180 39.69 32.27 36.86
N THR A 181 40.60 31.57 37.57
CA THR A 181 41.51 32.10 38.62
C THR A 181 42.44 31.00 39.11
#